data_AF-A0A350WZK3-F1
#
_entry.id   AF-A0A350WZK3-F1
#
_cell.length_a   1.000
_cell.length_b   1.000
_cell.length_c   1.000
_cell.angle_alpha   90.00
_cell.angle_beta   90.00
_cell.angle_gamma   90.00
#
_symmetry.space_group_name_H-M   'P 1'
#
loop_
_entity.id
_entity.type
_entity.pdbx_description
1 polymer ?
#
loop_
_entity_poly.entity_id
_entity_poly.type
_entity_poly.pdbx_seq_one_letter_code
_entity_poly.pdbx_strand_id
1 'polypeptide(L)'
;VSGLVFLFLSLTGLREKIINAIPTPLKHAVSAGIGLFIAFIGLKSAGIIVADAGTTVALGDLTNPTTLLSVFGLIAIGILMVRKVNIAIFIGMALTVVVGMFAGIIDIPSAVVSMPPSIAPTFGVALNHLSEVFTPQMLMVVFTFLFMDFFDTAGTIV
;
A
#
# COMPACT_ATOMS: atom_id res chain seq x y z
N VAL A 1 -6.28 4.21 -16.50
CA VAL A 1 -6.22 3.40 -17.75
C VAL A 1 -6.21 1.92 -17.44
N SER A 2 -5.28 1.41 -16.62
CA SER A 2 -5.28 0.01 -16.15
C SER A 2 -6.65 -0.44 -15.63
N GLY A 3 -7.29 0.35 -14.77
CA GLY A 3 -8.63 0.03 -14.26
C GLY A 3 -9.72 -0.10 -15.33
N LEU A 4 -9.66 0.67 -16.42
CA LEU A 4 -10.61 0.53 -17.54
C LEU A 4 -10.36 -0.75 -18.32
N VAL A 5 -9.08 -1.09 -18.55
CA VAL A 5 -8.68 -2.36 -19.17
C VAL A 5 -9.11 -3.53 -18.30
N PHE A 6 -8.87 -3.46 -16.99
CA PHE A 6 -9.25 -4.48 -16.02
C PHE A 6 -10.77 -4.68 -15.96
N LEU A 7 -11.54 -3.58 -15.97
CA LEU A 7 -12.99 -3.63 -16.05
C LEU A 7 -13.45 -4.34 -17.32
N PHE A 8 -12.89 -3.98 -18.47
CA PHE A 8 -13.20 -4.63 -19.75
C PHE A 8 -12.88 -6.14 -19.73
N LEU A 9 -11.70 -6.53 -19.22
CA LEU A 9 -11.30 -7.94 -19.08
C LEU A 9 -12.21 -8.72 -18.11
N SER A 10 -12.69 -8.05 -17.07
CA SER A 10 -13.61 -8.65 -16.10
C SER A 10 -15.00 -8.84 -16.69
N LEU A 11 -15.54 -7.85 -17.43
CA LEU A 11 -16.84 -7.93 -18.09
C LEU A 11 -16.89 -8.99 -19.20
N THR A 12 -15.76 -9.22 -19.88
CA THR A 12 -15.66 -10.21 -20.97
C THR A 12 -15.42 -11.65 -20.49
N GLY A 13 -15.22 -11.86 -19.17
CA GLY A 13 -14.88 -13.17 -18.60
C GLY A 13 -13.48 -13.69 -18.98
N LEU A 14 -12.70 -12.90 -19.74
CA LEU A 14 -11.34 -13.25 -20.12
C LEU A 14 -10.43 -13.34 -18.90
N ARG A 15 -10.68 -12.50 -17.89
CA ARG A 15 -9.98 -12.53 -16.61
C ARG A 15 -9.98 -13.93 -15.98
N GLU A 16 -11.14 -14.56 -15.86
CA GLU A 16 -11.27 -15.87 -15.22
C GLU A 16 -10.51 -16.96 -15.98
N LYS A 17 -10.59 -16.95 -17.31
CA LYS A 17 -9.84 -17.88 -18.17
C LYS A 17 -8.33 -17.77 -17.97
N ILE A 18 -7.81 -16.54 -17.87
CA ILE A 18 -6.39 -16.30 -17.61
C ILE A 18 -6.03 -16.82 -16.21
N ILE A 19 -6.84 -16.56 -15.17
CA ILE A 19 -6.57 -17.02 -13.80
C ILE A 19 -6.56 -18.56 -13.76
N ASN A 20 -7.50 -19.21 -14.43
CA ASN A 20 -7.61 -20.67 -14.44
C ASN A 20 -6.48 -21.36 -15.21
N ALA A 21 -5.84 -20.67 -16.15
CA ALA A 21 -4.66 -21.18 -16.84
C ALA A 21 -3.38 -21.15 -15.98
N ILE A 22 -3.36 -20.35 -14.90
CA ILE A 22 -2.20 -20.24 -14.02
C ILE A 22 -2.24 -21.36 -12.97
N PRO A 23 -1.16 -22.15 -12.80
CA PRO A 23 -1.05 -23.14 -11.74
C PRO A 23 -1.23 -22.53 -10.34
N THR A 24 -1.96 -23.22 -9.45
CA THR A 24 -2.20 -22.80 -8.06
C THR A 24 -0.92 -22.41 -7.28
N PRO A 25 0.21 -23.13 -7.40
CA PRO A 25 1.45 -22.72 -6.73
C PRO A 25 1.94 -21.32 -7.14
N LEU A 26 1.78 -20.94 -8.42
CA LEU A 26 2.13 -19.60 -8.89
C LEU A 26 1.19 -18.54 -8.32
N LYS A 27 -0.11 -18.85 -8.16
CA LYS A 27 -1.07 -17.91 -7.53
C LYS A 27 -0.67 -17.59 -6.09
N HIS A 28 -0.34 -18.60 -5.30
CA HIS A 28 0.12 -18.41 -3.92
C HIS A 28 1.45 -17.66 -3.84
N ALA A 29 2.41 -18.00 -4.71
CA ALA A 29 3.70 -17.33 -4.76
C ALA A 29 3.56 -15.83 -5.08
N VAL A 30 2.69 -15.47 -6.03
CA VAL A 30 2.47 -14.06 -6.38
C VAL A 30 1.78 -13.31 -5.24
N SER A 31 0.74 -13.87 -4.61
CA SER A 31 0.07 -13.23 -3.47
C SER A 31 1.04 -13.00 -2.29
N ALA A 32 1.84 -14.01 -1.95
CA ALA A 32 2.88 -13.88 -0.91
C ALA A 32 3.93 -12.82 -1.29
N GLY A 33 4.35 -12.77 -2.56
CA GLY A 33 5.30 -11.78 -3.07
C GLY A 33 4.77 -10.34 -2.97
N ILE A 34 3.52 -10.09 -3.37
CA ILE A 34 2.88 -8.78 -3.27
C ILE A 34 2.76 -8.36 -1.80
N GLY A 35 2.34 -9.27 -0.91
CA GLY A 35 2.24 -9.00 0.53
C GLY A 35 3.59 -8.63 1.15
N LEU A 36 4.65 -9.38 0.83
CA LEU A 36 6.00 -9.10 1.31
C LEU A 36 6.54 -7.78 0.75
N PHE A 37 6.22 -7.45 -0.50
CA PHE A 37 6.62 -6.18 -1.12
C PHE A 37 5.93 -4.97 -0.47
N ILE A 38 4.63 -5.06 -0.19
CA ILE A 38 3.89 -4.02 0.54
C ILE A 38 4.45 -3.86 1.97
N ALA A 39 4.72 -4.97 2.65
CA ALA A 39 5.35 -4.95 3.97
C ALA A 39 6.73 -4.28 3.93
N PHE A 40 7.55 -4.59 2.93
CA PHE A 40 8.86 -3.97 2.72
C PHE A 40 8.77 -2.45 2.52
N ILE A 41 7.83 -1.98 1.68
CA ILE A 41 7.58 -0.55 1.50
C ILE A 41 7.17 0.09 2.83
N GLY A 42 6.28 -0.54 3.59
CA GLY A 42 5.86 -0.07 4.91
C GLY A 42 7.03 0.06 5.90
N LEU A 43 7.89 -0.96 5.99
CA LEU A 43 9.09 -0.93 6.85
C LEU A 43 10.09 0.15 6.43
N LYS A 44 10.22 0.41 5.12
CA LYS A 44 11.05 1.49 4.59
C LYS A 44 10.47 2.86 4.93
N SER A 45 9.17 3.07 4.73
CA SER A 45 8.47 4.31 5.09
C SER A 45 8.49 4.59 6.59
N ALA A 46 8.51 3.54 7.42
CA ALA A 46 8.64 3.63 8.88
C ALA A 46 10.07 3.94 9.36
N GLY A 47 11.07 3.97 8.46
CA GLY A 47 12.47 4.17 8.83
C GLY A 47 13.12 2.96 9.51
N ILE A 48 12.45 1.79 9.55
CA ILE A 48 12.98 0.55 10.11
C ILE A 48 14.00 -0.07 9.16
N ILE A 49 13.76 0.05 7.86
CA ILE A 49 14.66 -0.39 6.79
C ILE A 49 15.18 0.82 6.02
N VAL A 50 16.49 0.87 5.80
CA VAL A 50 17.14 1.89 4.98
C VAL A 50 17.95 1.24 3.85
N ALA A 51 18.18 2.00 2.78
CA ALA A 51 19.02 1.54 1.69
C ALA A 51 20.49 1.55 2.13
N ASP A 52 21.20 0.47 1.85
CA ASP A 52 22.64 0.35 2.10
C ASP A 52 23.35 -0.06 0.81
N ALA A 53 24.53 0.53 0.56
CA ALA A 53 25.27 0.32 -0.67
C ALA A 53 25.87 -1.10 -0.78
N GLY A 54 26.12 -1.77 0.36
CA GLY A 54 26.71 -3.11 0.39
C GLY A 54 25.68 -4.23 0.38
N THR A 55 24.51 -4.01 0.96
CA THR A 55 23.50 -5.06 1.21
C THR A 55 22.13 -4.77 0.62
N THR A 56 21.94 -3.61 -0.02
CA THR A 56 20.65 -3.08 -0.52
C THR A 56 19.64 -2.76 0.59
N VAL A 57 19.74 -3.41 1.75
CA VAL A 57 18.85 -3.28 2.91
C VAL A 57 19.68 -3.35 4.19
N ALA A 58 19.63 -2.28 5.00
CA ALA A 58 20.15 -2.25 6.36
C ALA A 58 19.06 -1.85 7.36
N LEU A 59 19.34 -2.12 8.64
CA LEU A 59 18.53 -1.62 9.75
C LEU A 59 18.67 -0.10 9.81
N GLY A 60 17.55 0.62 9.87
CA GLY A 60 17.55 2.05 10.09
C GLY A 60 17.90 2.43 11.52
N ASP A 61 17.90 3.74 11.79
CA ASP A 61 18.11 4.26 13.13
C ASP A 61 16.88 3.99 14.01
N LEU A 62 16.98 2.96 14.87
CA LEU A 62 15.95 2.60 15.84
C LEU A 62 15.90 3.52 17.05
N THR A 63 16.85 4.45 17.21
CA THR A 63 16.80 5.48 18.26
C THR A 63 16.01 6.71 17.83
N ASN A 64 15.72 6.82 16.52
CA ASN A 64 14.90 7.89 15.99
C ASN A 64 13.47 7.82 16.57
N PRO A 65 12.94 8.92 17.14
CA PRO A 65 11.60 8.95 17.72
C PRO A 65 10.49 8.49 16.76
N THR A 66 10.59 8.80 15.46
CA THR A 66 9.60 8.41 14.44
C THR A 66 9.63 6.91 14.16
N THR A 67 10.83 6.31 14.12
CA THR A 67 10.99 4.86 13.95
C THR A 67 10.47 4.11 15.18
N LEU A 68 10.78 4.60 16.38
CA LEU A 68 10.26 4.04 17.65
C LEU A 68 8.73 4.10 17.71
N LEU A 69 8.14 5.22 17.30
CA LEU A 69 6.69 5.37 17.26
C LEU A 69 6.06 4.36 16.27
N SER A 70 6.71 4.12 15.14
CA SER A 70 6.26 3.13 14.14
C SER A 70 6.36 1.70 14.68
N VAL A 71 7.45 1.35 15.37
CA VAL A 71 7.62 0.05 16.03
C VAL A 71 6.57 -0.17 17.11
N PHE A 72 6.32 0.86 17.94
CA PHE A 72 5.26 0.85 18.93
C PHE A 72 3.89 0.59 18.30
N GLY A 73 3.56 1.28 17.21
CA GLY A 73 2.31 1.07 16.48
C GLY A 73 2.17 -0.35 15.93
N LEU A 74 3.23 -0.89 15.33
CA LEU A 74 3.25 -2.26 14.82
C LEU A 74 2.99 -3.28 15.95
N ILE A 75 3.64 -3.11 17.09
CA ILE A 75 3.45 -3.97 18.27
C ILE A 75 2.03 -3.84 18.82
N ALA A 76 1.51 -2.61 18.94
CA ALA A 76 0.16 -2.35 19.44
C ALA A 76 -0.90 -3.03 18.55
N ILE A 77 -0.78 -2.90 17.23
CA ILE A 77 -1.64 -3.59 16.26
C ILE A 77 -1.51 -5.11 16.44
N GLY A 78 -0.30 -5.64 16.53
CA GLY A 78 -0.05 -7.07 16.74
C GLY A 78 -0.72 -7.63 17.99
N ILE A 79 -0.61 -6.93 19.13
CA ILE A 79 -1.26 -7.31 20.38
C ILE A 79 -2.79 -7.31 20.23
N LEU A 80 -3.37 -6.28 19.61
CA LEU A 80 -4.82 -6.18 19.40
C LEU A 80 -5.33 -7.27 18.43
N MET A 81 -4.54 -7.63 17.42
CA MET A 81 -4.86 -8.74 16.50
C MET A 81 -4.86 -10.09 17.23
N VAL A 82 -3.86 -10.36 18.09
CA VAL A 82 -3.82 -11.59 18.91
C VAL A 82 -5.02 -11.66 19.86
N ARG A 83 -5.48 -10.51 20.37
CA ARG A 83 -6.71 -10.40 21.17
C ARG A 83 -8.01 -10.49 20.35
N LYS A 84 -7.93 -10.74 19.04
CA LYS A 84 -9.07 -10.90 18.12
C LYS A 84 -10.01 -9.69 18.09
N VAL A 85 -9.46 -8.47 18.21
CA VAL A 85 -10.26 -7.25 18.09
C VAL A 85 -10.49 -6.95 16.59
N ASN A 86 -11.75 -6.95 16.15
CA ASN A 86 -12.11 -6.78 14.73
C ASN A 86 -11.59 -5.46 14.10
N ILE A 87 -11.38 -4.42 14.92
CA ILE A 87 -10.87 -3.11 14.52
C ILE A 87 -9.43 -2.86 15.02
N ALA A 88 -8.66 -3.92 15.26
CA ALA A 88 -7.30 -3.86 15.82
C ALA A 88 -6.38 -2.86 15.08
N ILE A 89 -6.40 -2.89 13.74
CA ILE A 89 -5.58 -2.00 12.90
C ILE A 89 -5.98 -0.54 13.13
N PHE A 90 -7.27 -0.23 13.11
CA PHE A 90 -7.78 1.13 13.34
C PHE A 90 -7.46 1.65 14.74
N ILE A 91 -7.69 0.84 15.77
CA ILE A 91 -7.37 1.22 17.15
C ILE A 91 -5.86 1.42 17.30
N GLY A 92 -5.05 0.53 16.75
CA GLY A 92 -3.60 0.65 16.79
C GLY A 92 -3.11 1.94 16.13
N MET A 93 -3.61 2.27 14.93
CA MET A 93 -3.30 3.53 14.25
C MET A 93 -3.70 4.75 15.10
N ALA A 94 -4.91 4.78 15.64
CA ALA A 94 -5.37 5.87 16.50
C ALA A 94 -4.49 6.03 17.75
N LEU A 95 -4.12 4.91 18.39
CA LEU A 95 -3.28 4.89 19.56
C LEU A 95 -1.86 5.40 19.24
N THR A 96 -1.27 4.97 18.13
CA THR A 96 0.02 5.47 17.64
C THR A 96 0.00 6.97 17.39
N VAL A 97 -1.06 7.48 16.76
CA VAL A 97 -1.23 8.92 16.53
C VAL A 97 -1.30 9.69 17.85
N VAL A 98 -2.12 9.21 18.80
CA VAL A 98 -2.25 9.85 20.12
C VAL A 98 -0.91 9.87 20.87
N VAL A 99 -0.18 8.76 20.88
CA VAL A 99 1.16 8.69 21.49
C VAL A 99 2.15 9.62 20.77
N GLY A 100 2.08 9.71 19.45
CA GLY A 100 2.89 10.62 18.66
C GLY A 100 2.62 12.09 18.94
N MET A 101 1.36 12.46 19.22
CA MET A 101 0.99 13.80 19.65
C MET A 101 1.55 14.12 21.04
N PHE A 102 1.46 13.20 22.00
CA PHE A 102 2.04 13.40 23.34
C PHE A 102 3.56 13.44 23.34
N ALA A 103 4.21 12.71 22.44
CA ALA A 103 5.65 12.73 22.26
C ALA A 103 6.16 13.97 21.50
N GLY A 104 5.25 14.82 20.98
CA GLY A 104 5.60 16.00 20.18
C GLY A 104 6.17 15.67 18.79
N ILE A 105 5.97 14.43 18.32
CA ILE A 105 6.43 13.96 17.00
C ILE A 105 5.38 14.31 15.93
N ILE A 106 4.10 14.30 16.31
CA ILE A 106 2.97 14.62 15.45
C ILE A 106 2.34 15.92 15.95
N ASP A 107 2.18 16.90 15.06
CA ASP A 107 1.53 18.16 15.39
C ASP A 107 0.08 17.94 15.83
N ILE A 108 -0.31 18.61 16.92
CA ILE A 108 -1.69 18.57 17.40
C ILE A 108 -2.56 19.32 16.38
N PRO A 109 -3.65 18.70 15.87
CA PRO A 109 -4.53 19.34 14.91
C PRO A 109 -5.09 20.65 15.48
N SER A 110 -4.94 21.74 14.74
CA SER A 110 -5.48 23.06 15.10
C SER A 110 -7.00 23.13 14.99
N ALA A 111 -7.63 22.19 14.28
CA ALA A 111 -9.08 22.06 14.14
C ALA A 111 -9.49 20.58 14.06
N VAL A 112 -10.63 20.24 14.69
CA VAL A 112 -11.23 18.89 14.64
C VAL A 112 -11.90 18.63 13.28
N VAL A 113 -12.38 19.69 12.62
CA VAL A 113 -12.96 19.65 11.29
C VAL A 113 -12.30 20.74 10.45
N SER A 114 -11.55 20.33 9.43
CA SER A 114 -11.03 21.22 8.40
C SER A 114 -11.74 20.94 7.07
N MET A 115 -11.84 21.96 6.24
CA MET A 115 -12.34 21.78 4.88
C MET A 115 -11.32 20.90 4.14
N PRO A 116 -11.74 19.84 3.41
CA PRO A 116 -10.81 19.00 2.68
C PRO A 116 -9.98 19.86 1.70
N PRO A 117 -8.71 19.49 1.45
CA PRO A 117 -7.91 20.15 0.43
C PRO A 117 -8.66 20.24 -0.89
N SER A 118 -8.51 21.37 -1.59
CA SER A 118 -9.18 21.56 -2.88
C SER A 118 -8.83 20.41 -3.83
N ILE A 119 -9.85 19.88 -4.51
CA ILE A 119 -9.69 18.88 -5.58
C ILE A 119 -9.31 19.52 -6.91
N ALA A 120 -9.33 20.85 -7.03
CA ALA A 120 -8.95 21.57 -8.26
C ALA A 120 -7.59 21.14 -8.87
N PRO A 121 -6.51 20.88 -8.11
CA PRO A 121 -5.23 20.48 -8.69
C PRO A 121 -5.17 19.01 -9.14
N THR A 122 -6.19 18.20 -8.87
CA THR A 122 -6.18 16.76 -9.21
C THR A 122 -7.37 16.36 -10.08
N PHE A 123 -8.50 17.08 -9.97
CA PHE A 123 -9.71 16.80 -10.71
C PHE A 123 -9.53 17.13 -12.20
N GLY A 124 -9.68 16.13 -13.06
CA GLY A 124 -9.58 16.29 -14.52
C GLY A 124 -8.16 16.46 -15.06
N VAL A 125 -7.11 16.54 -14.22
CA VAL A 125 -5.72 16.67 -14.69
C VAL A 125 -5.29 15.50 -15.57
N ALA A 126 -5.81 14.31 -15.28
CA ALA A 126 -5.59 13.12 -16.11
C ALA A 126 -6.13 13.26 -17.54
N LEU A 127 -7.17 14.06 -17.77
CA LEU A 127 -7.73 14.31 -19.11
C LEU A 127 -6.79 15.19 -19.95
N ASN A 128 -6.07 16.11 -19.30
CA ASN A 128 -5.13 17.00 -19.97
C ASN A 128 -3.84 16.29 -20.42
N HIS A 129 -3.53 15.13 -19.85
CA HIS A 129 -2.33 14.33 -20.16
C HIS A 129 -2.68 13.00 -20.86
N LEU A 130 -3.85 12.92 -21.50
CA LEU A 130 -4.30 11.71 -22.25
C LEU A 130 -3.32 11.31 -23.36
N SER A 131 -2.63 12.28 -23.97
CA SER A 131 -1.62 12.02 -25.01
C SER A 131 -0.39 11.27 -24.47
N GLU A 132 -0.05 11.45 -23.19
CA GLU A 132 1.12 10.85 -22.55
C GLU A 132 0.87 9.40 -22.10
N VAL A 133 -0.40 8.96 -22.12
CA VAL A 133 -0.82 7.60 -21.78
C VAL A 133 -0.18 6.55 -22.67
N PHE A 134 0.00 6.85 -23.96
CA PHE A 134 0.53 5.90 -24.95
C PHE A 134 2.05 5.93 -25.08
N THR A 135 2.75 6.57 -24.15
CA THR A 135 4.20 6.48 -24.07
C THR A 135 4.64 5.07 -23.66
N PRO A 136 5.78 4.55 -24.15
CA PRO A 136 6.28 3.24 -23.75
C PRO A 136 6.42 3.06 -22.23
N GLN A 137 6.80 4.14 -21.53
CA GLN A 137 6.93 4.17 -20.07
C GLN A 137 5.56 4.01 -19.40
N MET A 138 4.54 4.78 -19.82
CA MET A 138 3.21 4.64 -19.26
C MET A 138 2.56 3.31 -19.59
N LEU A 139 2.84 2.74 -20.77
CA LEU A 139 2.39 1.41 -21.13
C LEU A 139 2.95 0.36 -20.15
N MET A 140 4.26 0.41 -19.84
CA MET A 140 4.87 -0.48 -18.83
C MET A 140 4.23 -0.31 -17.46
N VAL A 141 3.98 0.92 -17.02
CA VAL A 141 3.31 1.20 -15.74
C VAL A 141 1.89 0.64 -15.72
N VAL A 142 1.11 0.87 -16.78
CA VAL A 142 -0.25 0.34 -16.94
C VAL A 142 -0.26 -1.19 -16.91
N PHE A 143 0.69 -1.84 -17.60
CA PHE A 143 0.83 -3.30 -17.55
C PHE A 143 1.17 -3.79 -16.14
N THR A 144 2.14 -3.18 -15.46
CA THR A 144 2.52 -3.56 -14.08
C THR A 144 1.32 -3.46 -13.13
N PHE A 145 0.56 -2.36 -13.18
CA PHE A 145 -0.65 -2.22 -12.37
C PHE A 145 -1.74 -3.20 -12.76
N LEU A 146 -1.96 -3.44 -14.07
CA LEU A 146 -2.93 -4.44 -14.53
C LEU A 146 -2.63 -5.84 -13.98
N PHE A 147 -1.35 -6.24 -14.00
CA PHE A 147 -0.92 -7.53 -13.44
C PHE A 147 -1.05 -7.54 -11.92
N MET A 148 -0.67 -6.47 -11.22
CA MET A 148 -0.85 -6.33 -9.78
C MET A 148 -2.33 -6.53 -9.39
N ASP A 149 -3.24 -5.79 -10.03
CA ASP A 149 -4.69 -5.84 -9.76
C ASP A 149 -5.26 -7.25 -10.04
N PHE A 150 -4.79 -7.87 -11.13
CA PHE A 150 -5.18 -9.22 -11.51
C PHE A 150 -4.81 -10.26 -10.45
N PHE A 151 -3.59 -10.19 -9.92
CA PHE A 151 -3.12 -11.14 -8.93
C PHE A 151 -3.65 -10.87 -7.53
N ASP A 152 -3.86 -9.62 -7.14
CA ASP A 152 -4.50 -9.27 -5.86
C ASP A 152 -5.93 -9.81 -5.80
N THR A 153 -6.69 -9.62 -6.90
CA THR A 153 -8.05 -10.17 -6.98
C THR A 153 -8.07 -11.69 -7.19
N ALA A 154 -7.01 -12.30 -7.71
CA ALA A 154 -6.90 -13.77 -7.76
C ALA A 154 -6.60 -14.34 -6.37
N GLY A 155 -5.71 -13.70 -5.61
CA GLY A 155 -5.30 -14.14 -4.27
C GLY A 155 -6.42 -14.09 -3.23
N THR A 156 -7.45 -13.27 -3.44
CA THR A 156 -8.65 -13.21 -2.58
C THR A 156 -9.73 -14.24 -2.94
N ILE A 157 -9.65 -14.87 -4.13
CA ILE A 157 -10.61 -15.89 -4.60
C ILE A 157 -10.12 -17.32 -4.30
N VAL A 158 -8.83 -17.51 -4.06
CA VAL A 158 -8.23 -18.77 -3.58
C VAL A 158 -8.38 -18.89 -2.07
#